data_AF-A0A354ITG1-F1
#
_entry.id   AF-A0A354ITG1-F1
#
_cell.length_a   1.000
_cell.length_b   1.000
_cell.length_c   1.000
_cell.angle_alpha   90.00
_cell.angle_beta   90.00
_cell.angle_gamma   90.00
#
_symmetry.space_group_name_H-M   'P 1'
#
loop_
_entity.id
_entity.type
_entity.pdbx_description
1 polymer ?
#
loop_
_entity_poly.entity_id
_entity_poly.type
_entity_poly.pdbx_seq_one_letter_code
_entity_poly.pdbx_strand_id
1 'polypeptide(L)' 'EAIYEFEVQDMPVTVAVDSTGTSVHNTGPKEWAAKIESLKNIPVTVA' A
#
# COMPACT_ATOMS: atom_id res chain seq x y z
N GLU A 1 -3.48 9.97 -26.21
CA GLU A 1 -4.27 10.25 -24.99
C GLU A 1 -3.82 11.58 -24.42
N ALA A 2 -4.74 12.42 -23.95
CA ALA A 2 -4.43 13.67 -23.27
C ALA A 2 -4.72 13.51 -21.76
N ILE A 3 -3.92 14.17 -20.92
CA ILE A 3 -4.13 14.21 -19.47
C ILE A 3 -5.07 15.39 -19.17
N TYR A 4 -6.07 15.15 -18.33
CA TYR A 4 -7.02 16.17 -17.88
C TYR A 4 -6.99 16.29 -16.36
N GLU A 5 -7.15 17.51 -15.87
CA GLU A 5 -7.22 17.84 -14.46
C GLU A 5 -8.65 18.27 -14.11
N PHE A 6 -9.17 17.74 -13.00
CA PHE A 6 -10.48 18.08 -12.48
C PHE A 6 -10.42 18.16 -10.95
N GLU A 7 -11.06 19.18 -10.37
CA GLU A 7 -11.39 19.17 -8.95
C GLU A 7 -12.64 18.31 -8.74
N VAL A 8 -12.59 17.40 -7.77
CA VAL A 8 -13.74 16.57 -7.42
C VAL A 8 -14.08 16.76 -5.96
N GLN A 9 -15.36 17.03 -5.70
CA GLN A 9 -15.94 17.10 -4.37
C GLN A 9 -16.78 15.85 -4.11
N ASP A 10 -16.69 15.30 -2.90
CA ASP A 10 -17.49 14.16 -2.43
C ASP A 10 -17.46 12.94 -3.35
N MET A 11 -16.26 12.54 -3.79
CA MET A 11 -16.08 11.31 -4.56
C MET A 11 -16.18 10.08 -3.63
N PRO A 12 -17.21 9.23 -3.74
CA PRO A 12 -17.27 8.02 -2.94
C PRO A 12 -16.19 7.04 -3.42
N VAL A 13 -15.30 6.65 -2.51
CA VAL A 13 -14.29 5.62 -2.75
C VAL A 13 -14.58 4.40 -1.89
N THR A 14 -14.23 3.21 -2.39
CA THR A 14 -14.28 1.98 -1.60
C THR A 14 -12.92 1.71 -0.99
N VAL A 15 -12.88 1.35 0.30
CA VAL A 15 -11.65 1.01 1.02
C VAL A 15 -11.59 -0.49 1.24
N ALA A 16 -10.42 -1.09 0.98
CA ALA A 16 -10.20 -2.51 1.27
C ALA A 16 -10.02 -2.73 2.77
N VAL A 17 -10.76 -3.70 3.32
CA VAL A 17 -10.76 -4.08 4.73
C VAL A 17 -10.62 -5.59 4.90
N ASP A 18 -10.13 -6.04 6.06
CA ASP A 18 -10.16 -7.45 6.45
C ASP A 18 -11.52 -7.89 7.03
N SER A 19 -11.63 -9.16 7.43
CA SER A 19 -12.87 -9.74 7.98
C SER A 19 -13.33 -9.13 9.30
N THR A 20 -12.46 -8.40 10.00
CA THR A 20 -12.77 -7.67 11.24
C THR A 20 -13.11 -6.20 10.99
N GLY A 21 -13.02 -5.74 9.74
CA GLY A 21 -13.25 -4.36 9.34
C GLY A 21 -12.01 -3.47 9.42
N THR A 22 -10.81 -4.04 9.61
CA THR A 22 -9.58 -3.25 9.67
C THR A 22 -9.11 -2.88 8.26
N SER A 23 -8.83 -1.59 8.01
CA SER A 23 -8.32 -1.12 6.73
C SER A 23 -6.94 -1.67 6.40
N VAL A 24 -6.79 -2.28 5.23
CA VAL A 24 -5.51 -2.83 4.74
C VAL A 24 -4.48 -1.74 4.45
N HIS A 25 -4.94 -0.51 4.20
CA HIS A 25 -4.05 0.64 4.01
C HIS A 25 -3.33 1.05 5.29
N ASN A 26 -3.82 0.62 6.46
CA ASN A 26 -3.15 0.84 7.75
C ASN A 26 -2.20 -0.31 8.08
N THR A 27 -2.60 -1.56 7.81
CA THR A 27 -1.85 -2.75 8.24
C THR A 27 -0.78 -3.17 7.23
N GLY A 28 -1.04 -3.03 5.93
CA GLY A 28 -0.15 -3.44 4.85
C GLY A 28 1.24 -2.78 4.93
N PRO A 29 1.36 -1.45 5.07
CA PRO A 29 2.66 -0.80 5.19
C PRO A 29 3.48 -1.29 6.40
N LYS A 30 2.80 -1.52 7.53
CA LYS A 30 3.45 -2.03 8.76
C LYS A 30 3.97 -3.45 8.57
N GLU A 31 3.16 -4.32 7.98
CA GLU A 31 3.55 -5.71 7.71
C GLU A 31 4.74 -5.76 6.73
N TRP A 32 4.69 -5.00 5.64
CA TRP A 32 5.79 -4.95 4.67
C TRP A 32 7.05 -4.32 5.24
N ALA A 33 6.95 -3.28 6.07
CA ALA A 33 8.11 -2.70 6.74
C ALA A 33 8.86 -3.76 7.58
N ALA A 34 8.12 -4.55 8.37
CA ALA A 34 8.71 -5.62 9.18
C ALA A 34 9.30 -6.75 8.32
N LYS A 35 8.63 -7.13 7.22
CA LYS A 35 9.16 -8.12 6.27
C LYS A 35 10.44 -7.63 5.60
N ILE A 36 10.48 -6.37 5.16
CA ILE A 36 11.69 -5.81 4.53
C ILE A 36 12.82 -5.73 5.56
N GLU A 37 12.53 -5.36 6.80
CA GLU A 37 13.53 -5.35 7.87
C GLU A 37 14.15 -6.73 8.10
N SER A 38 13.37 -7.81 8.10
CA SER A 38 13.90 -9.16 8.26
C SER A 38 14.78 -9.61 7.07
N LEU A 39 14.53 -9.07 5.88
CA LEU A 39 15.29 -9.38 4.66
C LEU A 39 16.61 -8.59 4.53
N LYS A 40 16.86 -7.56 5.36
CA LYS A 40 18.06 -6.70 5.26
C LYS A 40 19.39 -7.46 5.34
N ASN A 41 19.41 -8.62 6.00
CA ASN A 41 20.63 -9.41 6.20
C ASN A 41 20.88 -10.42 5.07
N ILE A 42 20.04 -10.44 4.03
CA ILE A 42 20.19 -11.35 2.90
C ILE A 42 21.10 -10.69 1.86
N PRO A 43 22.27 -11.27 1.54
CA PRO A 43 23.15 -10.71 0.51
C PRO A 43 22.49 -10.86 -0.86
N VAL A 44 22.32 -9.73 -1.56
CA VAL A 44 21.85 -9.70 -2.94
C VAL A 44 23.07 -9.72 -3.87
N THR A 45 23.29 -10.84 -4.54
CA THR A 45 24.27 -10.93 -5.63
C THR A 45 23.66 -10.34 -6.90
N VAL A 46 24.17 -9.20 -7.32
CA VAL A 46 23.84 -8.60 -8.62
C VAL A 46 24.61 -9.37 -9.71
N ALA A 47 23.93 -9.72 -10.80
CA ALA A 47 24.50 -10.44 -11.95
C ALA A 47 25.31 -9.51 -12.86
#